data_AF-A0A919JFN0-F1
#
_entry.id   AF-A0A919JFN0-F1
#
_cell.length_a   1.000
_cell.length_b   1.000
_cell.length_c   1.000
_cell.angle_alpha   90.00
_cell.angle_beta   90.00
_cell.angle_gamma   90.00
#
_symmetry.space_group_name_H-M   'P 1'
#
loop_
_entity.id
_entity.type
_entity.pdbx_description
1 polymer ?
#
loop_
_entity_poly.entity_id
_entity_poly.type
_entity_poly.pdbx_seq_one_letter_code
_entity_poly.pdbx_strand_id
1 'polypeptide(L)'
;MLIHELLPLVGDAQSVVEVSQSGDALRELLRAPAASAYRAYVPDGEKMDAGTVVVAFLGPKPEAHIDAETVAPALRELPVGGRALLLLGWPVPELPYHRLLDELVTAGLQVLQVVPLDKVSRHGAHCAVLAARVDRLAPLRTHLSDAPLDLAGEAPDLRALLRLTGEYVFGDLLSRPLRRNLAAAGDRIKEQDERIRALEKEIAARDATIAKAESRLARARNDLADLRASTTFRIGNTVVQGARRPTRGIVSVPVGLVRIWRKRGTPGERPGPQS
;
A
#
# COMPACT_ATOMS: atom_id res chain seq x y z
N MET A 1 -16.12 2.06 -5.86
CA MET A 1 -17.43 2.59 -6.25
C MET A 1 -17.35 4.12 -6.38
N LEU A 2 -18.07 4.69 -7.35
CA LEU A 2 -18.18 6.14 -7.57
C LEU A 2 -19.49 6.68 -6.98
N ILE A 3 -19.54 7.98 -6.66
CA ILE A 3 -20.71 8.59 -5.98
C ILE A 3 -22.01 8.45 -6.80
N HIS A 4 -21.94 8.59 -8.12
CA HIS A 4 -23.13 8.45 -8.99
C HIS A 4 -23.66 7.02 -9.09
N GLU A 5 -22.90 6.01 -8.64
CA GLU A 5 -23.35 4.62 -8.57
C GLU A 5 -24.16 4.34 -7.29
N LEU A 6 -24.20 5.31 -6.35
CA LEU A 6 -24.94 5.19 -5.10
C LEU A 6 -26.45 5.35 -5.29
N LEU A 7 -26.88 6.19 -6.22
CA LEU A 7 -28.28 6.55 -6.35
C LEU A 7 -29.20 5.39 -6.77
N PRO A 8 -28.78 4.48 -7.67
CA PRO A 8 -29.49 3.22 -7.92
C PRO A 8 -29.65 2.33 -6.67
N LEU A 9 -28.73 2.42 -5.69
CA LEU A 9 -28.85 1.68 -4.41
C LEU A 9 -29.95 2.27 -3.52
N VAL A 10 -30.35 3.51 -3.77
CA VAL A 10 -31.45 4.17 -3.07
C VAL A 10 -32.83 3.89 -3.69
N GLY A 11 -32.89 3.12 -4.79
CA GLY A 11 -34.14 2.57 -5.35
C GLY A 11 -35.02 3.61 -6.05
N ASP A 12 -36.34 3.48 -5.92
CA ASP A 12 -37.38 4.33 -6.55
C ASP A 12 -37.56 5.69 -5.85
N ALA A 13 -36.45 6.37 -5.52
CA ALA A 13 -36.47 7.64 -4.82
C ALA A 13 -37.21 8.73 -5.62
N GLN A 14 -38.34 9.19 -5.09
CA GLN A 14 -39.20 10.21 -5.72
C GLN A 14 -38.76 11.63 -5.33
N SER A 15 -38.21 11.77 -4.12
CA SER A 15 -37.77 13.04 -3.56
C SER A 15 -36.40 12.91 -2.88
N VAL A 16 -35.56 13.93 -3.05
CA VAL A 16 -34.23 14.06 -2.45
C VAL A 16 -34.23 15.33 -1.61
N VAL A 17 -33.96 15.16 -0.31
CA VAL A 17 -33.89 16.24 0.67
C VAL A 17 -32.44 16.41 1.12
N GLU A 18 -31.83 17.53 0.76
CA GLU A 18 -30.45 17.85 1.13
C GLU A 18 -30.38 18.65 2.44
N VAL A 19 -29.58 18.20 3.40
CA VAL A 19 -29.36 18.93 4.67
C VAL A 19 -28.06 19.75 4.66
N SER A 20 -27.19 19.53 3.68
CA SER A 20 -25.93 20.27 3.54
C SER A 20 -26.12 21.64 2.87
N GLN A 21 -25.20 22.56 3.15
CA GLN A 21 -25.07 23.83 2.44
C GLN A 21 -24.38 23.67 1.08
N SER A 22 -24.27 22.45 0.56
CA SER A 22 -23.53 22.15 -0.67
C SER A 22 -24.28 22.58 -1.93
N GLY A 23 -25.59 22.83 -1.82
CA GLY A 23 -26.42 23.33 -2.91
C GLY A 23 -26.39 22.39 -4.12
N ASP A 24 -26.32 22.95 -5.33
CA ASP A 24 -26.34 22.14 -6.55
C ASP A 24 -25.14 21.18 -6.70
N ALA A 25 -24.06 21.35 -5.91
CA ALA A 25 -22.90 20.47 -5.98
C ALA A 25 -23.26 19.01 -5.63
N LEU A 26 -24.10 18.79 -4.62
CA LEU A 26 -24.50 17.43 -4.23
C LEU A 26 -25.45 16.82 -5.26
N ARG A 27 -26.34 17.65 -5.82
CA ARG A 27 -27.25 17.28 -6.91
C ARG A 27 -26.49 16.79 -8.15
N GLU A 28 -25.45 17.53 -8.56
CA GLU A 28 -24.58 17.15 -9.67
C GLU A 28 -23.80 15.87 -9.39
N LEU A 29 -23.28 15.71 -8.17
CA LEU A 29 -22.50 14.54 -7.76
C LEU A 29 -23.31 13.25 -7.77
N LEU A 30 -24.55 13.33 -7.29
CA LEU A 30 -25.45 12.20 -7.21
C LEU A 30 -26.06 11.82 -8.55
N ARG A 31 -26.03 12.73 -9.54
CA ARG A 31 -26.76 12.58 -10.81
C ARG A 31 -28.22 12.18 -10.59
N ALA A 32 -28.88 12.86 -9.66
CA ALA A 32 -30.28 12.58 -9.36
C ALA A 32 -31.11 12.65 -10.66
N PRO A 33 -32.05 11.70 -10.88
CA PRO A 33 -32.91 11.69 -12.06
C PRO A 33 -33.62 13.04 -12.17
N ALA A 34 -33.74 13.57 -13.39
CA ALA A 34 -34.45 14.83 -13.62
C ALA A 34 -35.93 14.80 -13.15
N ALA A 35 -36.49 13.59 -13.00
CA ALA A 35 -37.83 13.35 -12.50
C ALA A 35 -37.97 13.39 -10.97
N SER A 36 -36.86 13.33 -10.22
CA SER A 36 -36.88 13.36 -8.75
C SER A 36 -36.91 14.81 -8.26
N ALA A 37 -37.80 15.13 -7.33
CA ALA A 37 -37.82 16.44 -6.69
C ALA A 37 -36.56 16.61 -5.82
N TYR A 38 -35.85 17.72 -5.97
CA TYR A 38 -34.66 18.03 -5.16
C TYR A 38 -34.93 19.29 -4.36
N ARG A 39 -34.84 19.22 -3.03
CA ARG A 39 -35.07 20.36 -2.14
C ARG A 39 -34.11 20.39 -0.97
N ALA A 40 -33.83 21.59 -0.46
CA ALA A 40 -33.11 21.74 0.80
C ALA A 40 -34.03 21.41 1.99
N TYR A 41 -33.47 20.85 3.04
CA TYR A 41 -34.16 20.59 4.29
C TYR A 41 -34.46 21.90 5.02
N VAL A 42 -35.71 22.07 5.42
CA VAL A 42 -36.17 23.16 6.28
C VAL A 42 -36.88 22.50 7.46
N PRO A 43 -36.43 22.75 8.71
CA PRO A 43 -37.11 22.23 9.89
C PRO A 43 -38.58 22.63 9.92
N ASP A 44 -39.46 21.70 10.30
CA ASP A 44 -40.93 21.89 10.30
C ASP A 44 -41.51 22.31 8.94
N GLY A 45 -40.78 22.04 7.86
CA GLY A 45 -41.16 22.36 6.49
C GLY A 45 -42.13 21.33 5.89
N GLU A 46 -41.95 21.09 4.60
CA GLU A 46 -42.77 20.10 3.88
C GLU A 46 -42.46 18.68 4.37
N LYS A 47 -43.52 17.93 4.73
CA LYS A 47 -43.39 16.56 5.23
C LYS A 47 -42.65 15.67 4.23
N MET A 48 -41.86 14.74 4.77
CA MET A 48 -41.19 13.70 4.00
C MET A 48 -42.15 12.51 3.79
N ASP A 49 -42.05 11.89 2.62
CA ASP A 49 -42.77 10.66 2.29
C ASP A 49 -41.84 9.44 2.36
N ALA A 50 -42.41 8.23 2.20
CA ALA A 50 -41.63 6.99 2.21
C ALA A 50 -40.68 6.86 1.00
N GLY A 51 -40.92 7.62 -0.07
CA GLY A 51 -40.05 7.70 -1.25
C GLY A 51 -38.95 8.75 -1.13
N THR A 52 -38.80 9.38 0.05
CA THR A 52 -37.85 10.45 0.30
C THR A 52 -36.50 9.90 0.72
N VAL A 53 -35.46 10.50 0.16
CA VAL A 53 -34.06 10.24 0.51
C VAL A 53 -33.47 11.49 1.13
N VAL A 54 -33.07 11.40 2.40
CA VAL A 54 -32.27 12.45 3.03
C VAL A 54 -30.82 12.26 2.62
N VAL A 55 -30.19 13.31 2.11
CA VAL A 55 -28.78 13.32 1.74
C VAL A 55 -28.06 14.40 2.53
N ALA A 56 -26.90 14.05 3.04
CA ALA A 56 -26.01 14.98 3.70
C ALA A 56 -24.55 14.63 3.41
N PHE A 57 -23.71 15.66 3.44
CA PHE A 57 -22.27 15.48 3.40
C PHE A 57 -21.65 15.87 4.73
N LEU A 58 -21.20 14.86 5.48
CA LEU A 58 -20.61 15.01 6.80
C LEU A 58 -19.10 14.86 6.75
N GLY A 59 -18.38 15.57 7.60
CA GLY A 59 -16.93 15.47 7.59
C GLY A 59 -16.22 16.56 8.40
N PRO A 60 -14.88 16.53 8.44
CA PRO A 60 -14.08 17.37 9.33
C PRO A 60 -13.86 18.81 8.83
N LYS A 61 -14.47 19.21 7.71
CA LYS A 61 -14.24 20.51 7.06
C LYS A 61 -15.50 21.35 7.18
N PRO A 62 -15.60 22.27 8.16
CA PRO A 62 -16.83 23.02 8.42
C PRO A 62 -17.30 23.90 7.24
N GLU A 63 -16.37 24.26 6.36
CA GLU A 63 -16.64 25.06 5.15
C GLU A 63 -17.39 24.30 4.04
N ALA A 64 -17.38 22.97 4.07
CA ALA A 64 -17.94 22.11 3.02
C ALA A 64 -18.80 20.96 3.55
N HIS A 65 -18.66 20.62 4.83
CA HIS A 65 -19.30 19.50 5.48
C HIS A 65 -20.12 19.96 6.69
N ILE A 66 -21.15 19.19 7.03
CA ILE A 66 -21.96 19.40 8.23
C ILE A 66 -21.66 18.35 9.30
N ASP A 67 -22.04 18.64 10.54
CA ASP A 67 -21.91 17.70 11.65
C ASP A 67 -23.10 16.73 11.72
N ALA A 68 -22.91 15.61 12.43
CA ALA A 68 -23.94 14.58 12.62
C ALA A 68 -25.19 15.11 13.34
N GLU A 69 -24.99 16.02 14.29
CA GLU A 69 -26.09 16.65 15.04
C GLU A 69 -26.95 17.53 14.13
N THR A 70 -26.36 18.13 13.09
CA THR A 70 -27.08 18.99 12.12
C THR A 70 -28.00 18.18 11.22
N VAL A 71 -27.64 16.94 10.86
CA VAL A 71 -28.49 16.07 10.04
C VAL A 71 -29.59 15.39 10.87
N ALA A 72 -29.41 15.28 12.18
CA ALA A 72 -30.28 14.52 13.06
C ALA A 72 -31.78 14.90 13.01
N PRO A 73 -32.18 16.20 12.95
CA PRO A 73 -33.60 16.56 12.81
C PRO A 73 -34.24 15.97 11.56
N ALA A 74 -33.58 16.08 10.40
CA ALA A 74 -34.06 15.53 9.14
C ALA A 74 -34.20 14.00 9.19
N LEU A 75 -33.25 13.33 9.85
CA LEU A 75 -33.31 11.87 10.04
C LEU A 75 -34.48 11.44 10.92
N ARG A 76 -34.87 12.25 11.91
CA ARG A 76 -35.98 11.94 12.83
C ARG A 76 -37.35 12.14 12.16
N GLU A 77 -37.44 13.07 11.20
CA GLU A 77 -38.64 13.34 10.40
C GLU A 77 -38.89 12.31 9.29
N LEU A 78 -37.89 11.48 8.94
CA LEU A 78 -38.07 10.42 7.95
C LEU A 78 -39.16 9.43 8.39
N PRO A 79 -40.17 9.16 7.53
CA PRO A 79 -41.14 8.11 7.80
C PRO A 79 -40.50 6.72 7.63
N VAL A 80 -41.15 5.70 8.18
CA VAL A 80 -40.74 4.30 7.99
C VAL A 80 -40.67 3.98 6.49
N GLY A 81 -39.58 3.36 6.06
CA GLY A 81 -39.26 3.09 4.65
C GLY A 81 -38.43 4.19 3.98
N GLY A 82 -38.43 5.41 4.53
CA GLY A 82 -37.57 6.50 4.07
C GLY A 82 -36.08 6.17 4.25
N ARG A 83 -35.24 6.73 3.38
CA ARG A 83 -33.81 6.38 3.29
C ARG A 83 -32.92 7.58 3.59
N ALA A 84 -31.72 7.29 4.09
CA ALA A 84 -30.67 8.26 4.29
C ALA A 84 -29.43 7.82 3.52
N LEU A 85 -28.86 8.74 2.72
CA LEU A 85 -27.58 8.59 2.07
C LEU A 85 -26.61 9.63 2.62
N LEU A 86 -25.70 9.19 3.48
CA LEU A 86 -24.73 10.07 4.12
C LEU A 86 -23.37 9.91 3.44
N LEU A 87 -22.88 10.98 2.81
CA LEU A 87 -21.50 11.04 2.32
C LEU A 87 -20.59 11.46 3.47
N LEU A 88 -19.44 10.80 3.59
CA LEU A 88 -18.52 10.98 4.71
C LEU A 88 -17.15 11.42 4.21
N GLY A 89 -16.70 12.57 4.71
CA GLY A 89 -15.45 13.22 4.36
C GLY A 89 -14.25 12.81 5.23
N TRP A 90 -14.46 11.93 6.21
CA TRP A 90 -13.36 11.36 6.98
C TRP A 90 -12.72 10.19 6.22
N PRO A 91 -11.38 10.07 6.24
CA PRO A 91 -10.72 8.82 5.89
C PRO A 91 -11.31 7.67 6.72
N VAL A 92 -11.49 6.51 6.08
CA VAL A 92 -12.09 5.31 6.74
C VAL A 92 -11.46 4.99 8.11
N PRO A 93 -10.12 5.06 8.31
CA PRO A 93 -9.50 4.79 9.62
C PRO A 93 -9.82 5.81 10.71
N GLU A 94 -10.20 7.02 10.34
CA GLU A 94 -10.45 8.15 11.25
C GLU A 94 -11.95 8.41 11.44
N LEU A 95 -12.79 7.53 10.90
CA LEU A 95 -14.23 7.74 10.89
C LEU A 95 -14.79 7.73 12.32
N PRO A 96 -15.45 8.82 12.78
CA PRO A 96 -16.12 8.85 14.08
C PRO A 96 -17.46 8.09 14.03
N TYR A 97 -17.41 6.80 13.69
CA TYR A 97 -18.60 6.00 13.39
C TYR A 97 -19.56 5.89 14.58
N HIS A 98 -19.06 5.91 15.83
CA HIS A 98 -19.91 5.90 17.02
C HIS A 98 -20.87 7.09 17.07
N ARG A 99 -20.38 8.31 16.76
CA ARG A 99 -21.21 9.53 16.78
C ARG A 99 -22.26 9.51 15.67
N LEU A 100 -21.88 9.06 14.48
CA LEU A 100 -22.80 8.88 13.35
C LEU A 100 -23.88 7.83 13.69
N LEU A 101 -23.46 6.73 14.31
CA LEU A 101 -24.34 5.63 14.66
C LEU A 101 -25.30 6.02 15.81
N ASP A 102 -24.87 6.87 16.75
CA ASP A 102 -25.74 7.39 17.81
C ASP A 102 -26.94 8.13 17.22
N GLU A 103 -26.71 9.02 16.25
CA GLU A 103 -27.80 9.77 15.59
C GLU A 103 -28.69 8.87 14.73
N LEU A 104 -28.11 7.93 13.99
CA LEU A 104 -28.87 6.97 13.18
C LEU A 104 -29.77 6.09 14.06
N VAL A 105 -29.25 5.53 15.16
CA VAL A 105 -30.02 4.70 16.10
C VAL A 105 -31.10 5.51 16.80
N THR A 106 -30.78 6.75 17.22
CA THR A 106 -31.74 7.66 17.85
C THR A 106 -32.91 7.95 16.91
N ALA A 107 -32.62 8.13 15.62
CA ALA A 107 -33.59 8.31 14.56
C ALA A 107 -34.12 6.99 13.96
N GLY A 108 -33.96 5.85 14.65
CA GLY A 108 -34.56 4.56 14.26
C GLY A 108 -34.13 4.04 12.87
N LEU A 109 -32.95 4.44 12.41
CA LEU A 109 -32.42 4.03 11.12
C LEU A 109 -31.52 2.80 11.26
N GLN A 110 -31.78 1.80 10.42
CA GLN A 110 -30.88 0.66 10.23
C GLN A 110 -29.86 1.00 9.17
N VAL A 111 -28.57 0.84 9.51
CA VAL A 111 -27.48 0.90 8.54
C VAL A 111 -27.58 -0.33 7.64
N LEU A 112 -27.91 -0.10 6.37
CA LEU A 112 -28.03 -1.16 5.38
C LEU A 112 -26.66 -1.48 4.78
N GLN A 113 -25.86 -0.45 4.50
CA GLN A 113 -24.58 -0.61 3.86
C GLN A 113 -23.66 0.58 4.17
N VAL A 114 -22.36 0.30 4.27
CA VAL A 114 -21.33 1.33 4.25
C VAL A 114 -20.33 0.98 3.16
N VAL A 115 -20.11 1.91 2.24
CA VAL A 115 -19.30 1.65 1.03
C VAL A 115 -18.12 2.61 0.95
N PRO A 116 -16.88 2.10 0.82
CA PRO A 116 -15.73 2.94 0.54
C PRO A 116 -15.79 3.47 -0.90
N LEU A 117 -15.37 4.71 -1.09
CA LEU A 117 -15.25 5.35 -2.39
C LEU A 117 -13.80 5.23 -2.88
N ASP A 118 -13.61 4.63 -4.06
CA ASP A 118 -12.25 4.28 -4.56
C ASP A 118 -11.46 5.50 -5.02
N LYS A 119 -12.15 6.59 -5.35
CA LYS A 119 -11.56 7.89 -5.65
C LYS A 119 -12.15 8.88 -4.67
N VAL A 120 -11.27 9.55 -3.91
CA VAL A 120 -11.67 10.75 -3.18
C VAL A 120 -12.31 11.67 -4.20
N SER A 121 -13.60 11.92 -4.04
CA SER A 121 -14.32 12.80 -4.96
C SER A 121 -13.63 14.17 -4.94
N ARG A 122 -13.84 15.00 -5.98
CA ARG A 122 -13.35 16.39 -5.96
C ARG A 122 -13.78 17.16 -4.71
N HIS A 123 -14.81 16.68 -4.03
CA HIS A 123 -15.42 17.27 -2.85
C HIS A 123 -14.96 16.62 -1.54
N GLY A 124 -14.08 15.60 -1.57
CA GLY A 124 -13.45 15.04 -0.38
C GLY A 124 -14.21 13.89 0.29
N ALA A 125 -15.21 13.28 -0.36
CA ALA A 125 -15.91 12.13 0.20
C ALA A 125 -15.08 10.84 0.06
N HIS A 126 -14.96 10.09 1.15
CA HIS A 126 -14.17 8.85 1.27
C HIS A 126 -15.05 7.61 1.44
N CYS A 127 -16.23 7.74 2.04
CA CYS A 127 -17.19 6.64 2.16
C CYS A 127 -18.63 7.17 2.13
N ALA A 128 -19.58 6.27 1.90
CA ALA A 128 -21.00 6.55 1.90
C ALA A 128 -21.73 5.55 2.81
N VAL A 129 -22.69 6.03 3.58
CA VAL A 129 -23.57 5.23 4.44
C VAL A 129 -24.96 5.27 3.84
N LEU A 130 -25.52 4.09 3.60
CA LEU A 130 -26.92 3.92 3.26
C LEU A 130 -27.65 3.38 4.49
N ALA A 131 -28.68 4.08 4.91
CA ALA A 131 -29.53 3.68 6.01
C ALA A 131 -31.02 3.81 5.63
N ALA A 132 -31.89 3.06 6.30
CA ALA A 132 -33.33 3.15 6.12
C ALA A 132 -34.04 3.22 7.46
N ARG A 133 -35.08 4.05 7.54
CA ARG A 133 -35.92 4.14 8.73
C ARG A 133 -36.76 2.88 8.82
N VAL A 134 -36.68 2.19 9.96
CA VAL A 134 -37.39 0.93 10.18
C VAL A 134 -38.17 0.95 11.49
N ASP A 135 -39.28 0.24 11.52
CA ASP A 135 -40.06 -0.07 12.72
C ASP A 135 -39.71 -1.45 13.30
N ARG A 136 -39.13 -2.32 12.46
CA ARG A 136 -38.59 -3.64 12.80
C ARG A 136 -37.31 -3.89 12.03
N LEU A 137 -36.40 -4.69 12.58
CA LEU A 137 -35.14 -4.97 11.91
C LEU A 137 -35.41 -5.58 10.52
N ALA A 138 -34.99 -4.89 9.46
CA ALA A 138 -34.99 -5.44 8.13
C ALA A 138 -33.95 -6.57 8.06
N PRO A 139 -34.18 -7.62 7.25
CA PRO A 139 -33.20 -8.67 7.03
C PRO A 139 -31.83 -8.06 6.68
N LEU A 140 -30.82 -8.38 7.49
CA LEU A 140 -29.45 -7.97 7.19
C LEU A 140 -29.03 -8.71 5.92
N ARG A 141 -28.82 -7.96 4.83
CA ARG A 141 -28.21 -8.53 3.63
C ARG A 141 -26.75 -8.77 3.91
N THR A 142 -26.41 -10.00 4.24
CA THR A 142 -25.02 -10.47 4.19
C THR A 142 -24.78 -11.08 2.82
N HIS A 143 -23.57 -10.97 2.26
CA HIS A 143 -23.26 -11.57 0.94
C HIS A 143 -23.38 -13.12 0.91
N LEU A 144 -23.70 -13.74 2.05
CA LEU A 144 -23.71 -15.19 2.25
C LEU A 144 -25.12 -15.77 2.38
N SER A 145 -26.17 -14.95 2.61
CA SER A 145 -27.56 -15.43 2.70
C SER A 145 -28.56 -14.27 2.64
N ASP A 146 -29.62 -14.45 1.85
CA ASP A 146 -30.79 -13.55 1.77
C ASP A 146 -31.92 -13.94 2.77
N ALA A 147 -31.71 -14.96 3.61
CA ALA A 147 -32.72 -15.44 4.55
C ALA A 147 -32.90 -14.46 5.73
N PRO A 148 -34.14 -14.01 6.05
CA PRO A 148 -34.42 -13.23 7.25
C PRO A 148 -34.05 -13.99 8.53
N LEU A 149 -33.39 -13.30 9.47
CA LEU A 149 -33.23 -13.80 10.84
C LEU A 149 -34.52 -13.49 11.62
N ASP A 150 -35.26 -14.55 11.96
CA ASP A 150 -36.46 -14.42 12.79
C ASP A 150 -36.06 -14.44 14.28
N LEU A 151 -36.14 -13.30 14.95
CA LEU A 151 -35.81 -13.17 16.38
C LEU A 151 -37.04 -13.52 17.20
N ALA A 152 -37.34 -14.81 17.35
CA ALA A 152 -38.41 -15.29 18.23
C ALA A 152 -37.96 -15.27 19.72
N GLY A 153 -38.52 -14.35 20.51
CA GLY A 153 -38.27 -14.19 21.96
C GLY A 153 -38.69 -12.80 22.46
N GLU A 154 -38.49 -12.49 23.74
CA GLU A 154 -38.43 -11.09 24.21
C GLU A 154 -37.29 -10.40 23.45
N ALA A 155 -37.64 -9.80 22.32
CA ALA A 155 -36.66 -9.19 21.45
C ALA A 155 -35.97 -8.07 22.24
N PRO A 156 -34.63 -8.01 22.24
CA PRO A 156 -33.93 -6.85 22.78
C PRO A 156 -34.49 -5.57 22.14
N ASP A 157 -34.50 -4.47 22.90
CA ASP A 157 -34.96 -3.16 22.44
C ASP A 157 -34.44 -2.89 21.02
N LEU A 158 -35.33 -2.44 20.11
CA LEU A 158 -35.00 -2.16 18.71
C LEU A 158 -33.74 -1.29 18.60
N ARG A 159 -33.56 -0.33 19.49
CA ARG A 159 -32.36 0.52 19.52
C ARG A 159 -31.07 -0.27 19.74
N ALA A 160 -31.09 -1.26 20.64
CA ALA A 160 -29.94 -2.13 20.88
C ALA A 160 -29.62 -2.98 19.63
N LEU A 161 -30.65 -3.47 18.95
CA LEU A 161 -30.49 -4.21 17.69
C LEU A 161 -29.93 -3.33 16.57
N LEU A 162 -30.45 -2.12 16.38
CA LEU A 162 -29.94 -1.15 15.41
C LEU A 162 -28.48 -0.77 15.71
N ARG A 163 -28.14 -0.63 16.99
CA ARG A 163 -26.76 -0.36 17.43
C ARG A 163 -25.83 -1.50 17.04
N LEU A 164 -26.15 -2.73 17.44
CA LEU A 164 -25.34 -3.92 17.17
C LEU A 164 -25.12 -4.14 15.67
N THR A 165 -26.18 -3.97 14.88
CA THR A 165 -26.11 -4.14 13.42
C THR A 165 -25.30 -3.02 12.76
N GLY A 166 -25.47 -1.78 13.19
CA GLY A 166 -24.64 -0.68 12.72
C GLY A 166 -23.16 -0.88 13.04
N GLU A 167 -22.84 -1.28 14.28
CA GLU A 167 -21.46 -1.59 14.69
C GLU A 167 -20.84 -2.72 13.85
N TYR A 168 -21.62 -3.77 13.55
CA TYR A 168 -21.18 -4.85 12.67
C TYR A 168 -20.84 -4.34 11.25
N VAL A 169 -21.72 -3.54 10.65
CA VAL A 169 -21.50 -3.05 9.27
C VAL A 169 -20.31 -2.07 9.21
N PHE A 170 -20.18 -1.16 10.18
CA PHE A 170 -19.01 -0.27 10.27
C PHE A 170 -17.72 -1.04 10.57
N GLY A 171 -17.78 -2.08 11.41
CA GLY A 171 -16.64 -2.94 11.70
C GLY A 171 -16.13 -3.71 10.46
N ASP A 172 -17.04 -4.19 9.61
CA ASP A 172 -16.65 -4.84 8.35
C ASP A 172 -15.92 -3.87 7.40
N LEU A 173 -16.36 -2.60 7.35
CA LEU A 173 -15.68 -1.53 6.59
C LEU A 173 -14.23 -1.32 7.05
N LEU A 174 -13.97 -1.36 8.35
CA LEU A 174 -12.62 -1.15 8.91
C LEU A 174 -11.74 -2.40 8.72
N SER A 175 -12.30 -3.59 8.88
CA SER A 175 -11.54 -4.84 8.85
C SER A 175 -11.10 -5.27 7.44
N ARG A 176 -11.86 -4.94 6.39
CA ARG A 176 -11.55 -5.38 5.01
C ARG A 176 -10.32 -4.69 4.39
N PRO A 177 -10.18 -3.35 4.44
CA PRO A 177 -8.99 -2.67 3.94
C PRO A 177 -7.74 -3.09 4.71
N LEU A 178 -7.84 -3.28 6.02
CA LEU A 178 -6.75 -3.78 6.84
C LEU A 178 -6.31 -5.19 6.42
N ARG A 179 -7.26 -6.12 6.19
CA ARG A 179 -6.96 -7.45 5.66
C ARG A 179 -6.30 -7.41 4.28
N ARG A 180 -6.76 -6.53 3.38
CA ARG A 180 -6.14 -6.32 2.06
C ARG A 180 -4.74 -5.76 2.16
N ASN A 181 -4.52 -4.75 3.00
CA ASN A 181 -3.22 -4.13 3.20
C ASN A 181 -2.23 -5.11 3.84
N LEU A 182 -2.69 -5.95 4.77
CA LEU A 182 -1.89 -7.01 5.36
C LEU A 182 -1.46 -8.05 4.31
N ALA A 183 -2.38 -8.48 3.44
CA ALA A 183 -2.06 -9.39 2.34
C ALA A 183 -1.04 -8.77 1.37
N ALA A 184 -1.27 -7.53 0.93
CA ALA A 184 -0.37 -6.81 0.03
C ALA A 184 1.01 -6.50 0.66
N ALA A 185 1.08 -6.31 1.98
CA ALA A 185 2.34 -6.21 2.69
C ALA A 185 3.06 -7.56 2.75
N GLY A 186 2.32 -8.65 3.00
CA GLY A 186 2.84 -10.02 2.97
C GLY A 186 3.43 -10.40 1.61
N ASP A 187 2.77 -10.03 0.52
CA ASP A 187 3.27 -10.29 -0.85
C ASP A 187 4.55 -9.49 -1.16
N ARG A 188 4.62 -8.23 -0.72
CA ARG A 188 5.84 -7.41 -0.84
C ARG A 188 7.02 -7.97 -0.06
N ILE A 189 6.78 -8.51 1.14
CA ILE A 189 7.83 -9.15 1.94
C ILE A 189 8.36 -10.39 1.22
N LYS A 190 7.48 -11.22 0.64
CA LYS A 190 7.90 -12.39 -0.14
C LYS A 190 8.75 -12.01 -1.35
N GLU A 191 8.34 -10.97 -2.09
CA GLU A 191 9.10 -10.47 -3.24
C GLU A 191 10.49 -9.96 -2.81
N GLN A 192 10.57 -9.26 -1.68
CA GLN A 192 11.85 -8.81 -1.11
C GLN A 192 12.74 -9.98 -0.70
N ASP A 193 12.20 -11.00 -0.04
CA ASP A 193 12.95 -12.20 0.36
C ASP A 193 13.50 -12.96 -0.86
N GLU A 194 12.70 -13.09 -1.91
CA GLU A 194 13.15 -13.69 -3.18
C GLU A 194 14.28 -12.86 -3.82
N ARG A 195 14.16 -11.53 -3.79
CA ARG A 195 15.19 -10.63 -4.30
C ARG A 195 16.49 -10.71 -3.50
N ILE A 196 16.40 -10.78 -2.17
CA ILE A 196 17.56 -10.93 -1.28
C ILE A 196 18.27 -12.24 -1.61
N ARG A 197 17.56 -13.36 -1.68
CA ARG A 197 18.14 -14.67 -2.03
C ARG A 197 18.80 -14.68 -3.42
N ALA A 198 18.22 -13.98 -4.39
CA ALA A 198 18.81 -13.85 -5.72
C ALA A 198 20.12 -13.05 -5.68
N LEU A 199 20.15 -11.94 -4.94
CA LEU A 199 21.35 -11.12 -4.76
C LEU A 199 22.44 -11.85 -3.99
N GLU A 200 22.11 -12.62 -2.95
CA GLU A 200 23.06 -13.46 -2.22
C GLU A 200 23.74 -14.48 -3.13
N LYS A 201 22.97 -15.13 -4.01
CA LYS A 201 23.53 -16.05 -5.02
C LYS A 201 24.45 -15.33 -6.01
N GLU A 202 24.07 -14.13 -6.44
CA GLU A 202 24.89 -13.33 -7.35
C GLU A 202 26.20 -12.88 -6.69
N ILE A 203 26.16 -12.43 -5.44
CA ILE A 203 27.34 -12.06 -4.65
C ILE A 203 28.26 -13.27 -4.50
N ALA A 204 27.73 -14.43 -4.09
CA ALA A 204 28.54 -15.65 -3.96
C ALA A 204 29.19 -16.07 -5.29
N ALA A 205 28.50 -15.93 -6.42
CA ALA A 205 29.06 -16.21 -7.74
C ALA A 205 30.16 -15.21 -8.13
N ARG A 206 29.98 -13.92 -7.82
CA ARG A 206 31.00 -12.88 -8.03
C ARG A 206 32.23 -13.12 -7.17
N ASP A 207 32.06 -13.44 -5.89
CA ASP A 207 33.17 -13.75 -4.97
C ASP A 207 33.97 -14.96 -5.44
N ALA A 208 33.30 -16.02 -5.89
CA ALA A 208 33.96 -17.18 -6.48
C ALA A 208 34.76 -16.83 -7.75
N THR A 209 34.28 -15.86 -8.53
CA THR A 209 34.96 -15.38 -9.74
C THR A 209 36.18 -14.53 -9.38
N ILE A 210 36.05 -13.64 -8.40
CA ILE A 210 37.15 -12.81 -7.87
C ILE A 210 38.24 -13.71 -7.31
N ALA A 211 37.90 -14.68 -6.46
CA ALA A 211 38.86 -15.62 -5.88
C ALA A 211 39.63 -16.41 -6.96
N LYS A 212 38.94 -16.84 -8.04
CA LYS A 212 39.59 -17.48 -9.19
C LYS A 212 40.54 -16.53 -9.91
N ALA A 213 40.14 -15.28 -10.15
CA ALA A 213 40.98 -14.27 -10.79
C ALA A 213 42.23 -13.96 -9.94
N GLU A 214 42.06 -13.78 -8.63
CA GLU A 214 43.15 -13.55 -7.68
C GLU A 214 44.15 -14.71 -7.67
N SER A 215 43.66 -15.96 -7.65
CA SER A 215 44.52 -17.14 -7.69
C SER A 215 45.36 -17.23 -8.99
N ARG A 216 44.76 -16.88 -10.13
CA ARG A 216 45.46 -16.82 -11.43
C ARG A 216 46.52 -15.73 -11.45
N LEU A 217 46.18 -14.58 -10.89
CA LEU A 217 47.08 -13.43 -10.81
C LEU A 217 48.27 -13.73 -9.88
N ALA A 218 48.04 -14.40 -8.76
CA ALA A 218 49.10 -14.87 -7.86
C ALA A 218 50.04 -15.86 -8.57
N ARG A 219 49.50 -16.85 -9.31
CA ARG A 219 50.32 -17.78 -10.10
C ARG A 219 51.15 -17.07 -11.16
N ALA A 220 50.53 -16.20 -11.95
CA ALA A 220 51.25 -15.44 -12.98
C ALA A 220 52.35 -14.55 -12.39
N ARG A 221 52.14 -13.96 -11.22
CA ARG A 221 53.18 -13.20 -10.50
C ARG A 221 54.34 -14.09 -10.06
N ASN A 222 54.08 -15.28 -9.55
CA ASN A 222 55.10 -16.25 -9.17
C ASN A 222 55.89 -16.73 -10.40
N ASP A 223 55.21 -17.11 -11.48
CA ASP A 223 55.85 -17.53 -12.73
C ASP A 223 56.74 -16.41 -13.31
N LEU A 224 56.30 -15.15 -13.25
CA LEU A 224 57.11 -14.01 -13.65
C LEU A 224 58.33 -13.80 -12.74
N ALA A 225 58.19 -14.02 -11.43
CA ALA A 225 59.30 -13.95 -10.49
C ALA A 225 60.34 -15.04 -10.80
N ASP A 226 59.90 -16.26 -11.07
CA ASP A 226 60.75 -17.40 -11.43
C ASP A 226 61.45 -17.18 -12.77
N LEU A 227 60.73 -16.71 -13.79
CA LEU A 227 61.31 -16.35 -15.09
C LEU A 227 62.35 -15.23 -14.93
N ARG A 228 62.08 -14.20 -14.12
CA ARG A 228 63.05 -13.13 -13.83
C ARG A 228 64.26 -13.63 -13.03
N ALA A 229 64.08 -14.68 -12.23
CA ALA A 229 65.16 -15.32 -11.50
C ALA A 229 66.03 -16.23 -12.38
N SER A 230 65.50 -16.73 -13.51
CA SER A 230 66.21 -17.59 -14.45
C SER A 230 67.46 -16.91 -15.03
N THR A 231 68.54 -17.67 -15.07
CA THR A 231 69.83 -17.26 -15.64
C THR A 231 69.70 -16.82 -17.10
N THR A 232 68.87 -17.50 -17.89
CA THR A 232 68.64 -17.17 -19.31
C THR A 232 67.99 -15.79 -19.47
N PHE A 233 67.00 -15.47 -18.63
CA PHE A 233 66.37 -14.15 -18.63
C PHE A 233 67.34 -13.06 -18.17
N ARG A 234 68.15 -13.31 -17.13
CA ARG A 234 69.16 -12.36 -16.63
C ARG A 234 70.24 -12.05 -17.67
N ILE A 235 70.68 -13.07 -18.42
CA ILE A 235 71.61 -12.93 -19.55
C ILE A 235 70.97 -12.09 -20.65
N GLY A 236 69.76 -12.48 -21.10
CA GLY A 236 69.04 -11.75 -22.16
C GLY A 236 68.75 -10.29 -21.79
N ASN A 237 68.31 -10.03 -20.55
CA ASN A 237 68.06 -8.68 -20.06
C ASN A 237 69.34 -7.84 -20.00
N THR A 238 70.48 -8.44 -19.61
CA THR A 238 71.78 -7.75 -19.59
C THR A 238 72.20 -7.36 -21.01
N VAL A 239 72.02 -8.23 -21.99
CA VAL A 239 72.29 -7.96 -23.42
C VAL A 239 71.36 -6.86 -23.96
N VAL A 240 70.05 -6.93 -23.70
CA VAL A 240 69.07 -5.93 -24.15
C VAL A 240 69.33 -4.55 -23.51
N GLN A 241 69.65 -4.49 -22.22
CA GLN A 241 70.00 -3.24 -21.54
C GLN A 241 71.30 -2.62 -22.09
N GLY A 242 72.28 -3.46 -22.44
CA GLY A 242 73.49 -3.02 -23.13
C GLY A 242 73.21 -2.48 -24.53
N ALA A 243 72.35 -3.16 -25.29
CA ALA A 243 71.93 -2.73 -26.63
C ALA A 243 71.17 -1.39 -26.62
N ARG A 244 70.35 -1.14 -25.58
CA ARG A 244 69.64 0.14 -25.40
C ARG A 244 70.55 1.31 -25.02
N ARG A 245 71.78 1.05 -24.55
CA ARG A 245 72.76 2.06 -24.11
C ARG A 245 74.17 1.70 -24.60
N PRO A 246 74.43 1.82 -25.92
CA PRO A 246 75.58 1.20 -26.56
C PRO A 246 76.93 1.66 -25.98
N THR A 247 77.09 2.94 -25.63
CA THR A 247 78.33 3.49 -25.07
C THR A 247 78.70 2.91 -23.70
N ARG A 248 77.72 2.59 -22.85
CA ARG A 248 77.94 1.89 -21.56
C ARG A 248 77.85 0.37 -21.69
N GLY A 249 77.18 -0.12 -22.73
CA GLY A 249 76.97 -1.54 -23.01
C GLY A 249 78.26 -2.31 -23.25
N ILE A 250 79.24 -1.71 -23.94
CA ILE A 250 80.54 -2.33 -24.28
C ILE A 250 81.28 -2.83 -23.03
N VAL A 251 81.19 -2.10 -21.91
CA VAL A 251 81.86 -2.45 -20.65
C VAL A 251 80.93 -3.20 -19.70
N SER A 252 79.65 -2.80 -19.63
CA SER A 252 78.71 -3.35 -18.63
C SER A 252 78.19 -4.75 -18.96
N VAL A 253 78.07 -5.11 -20.25
CA VAL A 253 77.56 -6.43 -20.66
C VAL A 253 78.56 -7.55 -20.30
N PRO A 254 79.86 -7.50 -20.66
CA PRO A 254 80.80 -8.55 -20.29
C PRO A 254 80.91 -8.75 -18.77
N VAL A 255 80.99 -7.66 -18.00
CA VAL A 255 81.06 -7.70 -16.53
C VAL A 255 79.80 -8.32 -15.92
N GLY A 256 78.62 -7.99 -16.48
CA GLY A 256 77.33 -8.57 -16.06
C GLY A 256 77.26 -10.07 -16.32
N LEU A 257 77.71 -10.53 -17.49
CA LEU A 257 77.73 -11.94 -17.86
C LEU A 257 78.71 -12.76 -16.99
N VAL A 258 79.90 -12.25 -16.72
CA VAL A 258 80.88 -12.90 -15.83
C VAL A 258 80.34 -13.05 -14.41
N ARG A 259 79.62 -12.03 -13.90
CA ARG A 259 78.99 -12.08 -12.56
C ARG A 259 77.90 -13.15 -12.49
N ILE A 260 77.10 -13.28 -13.54
CA ILE A 260 76.06 -14.32 -13.65
C ILE A 260 76.71 -15.72 -13.72
N TRP A 261 77.78 -15.87 -14.50
CA TRP A 261 78.52 -17.14 -14.63
C TRP A 261 79.19 -17.56 -13.31
N ARG A 262 79.84 -16.64 -12.59
CA ARG A 262 80.51 -16.93 -11.31
C ARG A 262 79.52 -17.41 -10.24
N LYS A 263 78.28 -16.91 -10.22
CA LYS A 263 77.22 -17.37 -9.29
C LYS A 263 76.65 -18.75 -9.63
N ARG A 264 76.92 -19.30 -10.83
CA ARG A 264 76.47 -20.64 -11.24
C ARG A 264 77.37 -21.75 -10.67
N GLY A 265 78.61 -21.43 -10.29
CA GLY A 265 79.60 -22.40 -9.81
C GLY A 265 79.62 -22.66 -8.30
N THR A 266 78.75 -21.99 -7.52
CA THR A 266 78.66 -22.19 -6.06
C THR A 266 77.50 -23.14 -5.73
N PRO A 267 77.74 -24.33 -5.14
CA PRO A 267 76.67 -25.22 -4.72
C PRO A 267 75.95 -24.63 -3.49
N GLY A 268 74.68 -24.29 -3.65
CA GLY A 268 73.83 -23.71 -2.60
C GLY A 268 73.09 -24.78 -1.80
N GLU A 269 73.39 -24.77 -0.51
CA GLU A 269 72.69 -25.35 0.64
C GLU A 269 71.15 -25.32 0.53
N ARG A 270 70.50 -26.48 0.74
CA ARG A 270 69.04 -26.59 0.87
C ARG A 270 68.62 -26.15 2.27
N PRO A 271 67.63 -25.26 2.46
CA PRO A 271 66.99 -25.07 3.75
C PRO A 271 66.06 -26.27 4.02
N GLY A 272 66.27 -26.96 5.13
CA GLY A 272 65.45 -28.08 5.60
C GLY A 272 64.05 -27.64 6.05
N PRO A 273 63.11 -28.60 6.17
CA PRO A 273 61.74 -28.32 6.60
C PRO A 273 61.71 -27.97 8.09
N GLN A 274 60.97 -26.92 8.46
CA GLN A 274 60.60 -26.65 9.84
C GLN A 274 59.22 -27.26 10.11
N SER A 275 59.19 -28.09 11.17
CA SER A 275 58.02 -28.67 11.83
C SER A 275 57.20 -27.62 12.57
#